data_AF-A0A7R9LB62-F1
#
_entry.id   AF-A0A7R9LB62-F1
#
_cell.length_a   1.000
_cell.length_b   1.000
_cell.length_c   1.000
_cell.angle_alpha   90.00
_cell.angle_beta   90.00
_cell.angle_gamma   90.00
#
_symmetry.space_group_name_H-M   'P 1'
#
loop_
_entity.id
_entity.type
_entity.pdbx_description
1 polymer ?
#
loop_
_entity_poly.entity_id
_entity_poly.type
_entity_poly.pdbx_seq_one_letter_code
_entity_poly.pdbx_strand_id
1 'polypeptide(L)'
;MILLTNMMSLLVTDIRTSIITLTIGYIVYKLAKFYYLRSKLPPGPHPVPLMGNLLLFKSKDHWDVVFRQLAKKYGPVFTFWFGTTPQLIITDTEMAREAFRKNDMAGRPESYFGAILSNEKYKDVAFTDYGHTWEALRRVSHSALQYVLN
;
A
#
# COMPACT_ATOMS: atom_id res chain seq x y z
N MET A 1 -19.23 19.72 -50.09
CA MET A 1 -18.72 20.30 -48.84
C MET A 1 -19.53 19.84 -47.63
N ILE A 2 -20.85 20.08 -47.57
CA ILE A 2 -21.73 19.73 -46.43
C ILE A 2 -21.75 18.22 -46.09
N LEU A 3 -21.83 17.34 -47.09
CA LEU A 3 -21.86 15.88 -46.87
C LEU A 3 -20.57 15.36 -46.21
N LEU A 4 -19.43 15.87 -46.64
CA LEU A 4 -18.11 15.54 -46.07
C LEU A 4 -18.00 16.02 -44.62
N THR A 5 -18.49 17.23 -44.33
CA THR A 5 -18.52 17.77 -42.95
C THR A 5 -19.41 16.92 -42.04
N ASN A 6 -20.59 16.52 -42.49
CA ASN A 6 -21.50 15.68 -41.70
C ASN A 6 -20.89 14.29 -41.44
N MET A 7 -20.29 13.66 -42.46
CA MET A 7 -19.63 12.37 -42.32
C MET A 7 -18.45 12.41 -41.34
N MET A 8 -17.62 13.45 -41.39
CA MET A 8 -16.53 13.64 -40.44
C MET A 8 -17.05 13.87 -39.02
N SER A 9 -18.14 14.63 -38.84
CA SER A 9 -18.72 14.88 -37.52
C SER A 9 -19.29 13.63 -36.85
N LEU A 10 -19.87 12.71 -37.64
CA LEU A 10 -20.38 11.42 -37.15
C LEU A 10 -19.22 10.53 -36.69
N LEU A 11 -18.18 10.37 -37.52
CA LEU A 11 -16.99 9.59 -37.17
C LEU A 11 -16.31 10.08 -35.89
N VAL A 12 -16.17 11.40 -35.73
CA VAL A 12 -15.58 12.00 -34.52
C VAL A 12 -16.44 11.71 -33.28
N THR A 13 -17.77 11.71 -33.43
CA THR A 13 -18.69 11.43 -32.33
C THR A 13 -18.58 9.98 -31.87
N ASP A 14 -18.50 9.03 -32.81
CA ASP A 14 -18.37 7.59 -32.54
C ASP A 14 -17.04 7.24 -31.85
N ILE A 15 -15.95 7.89 -32.26
CA ILE A 15 -14.64 7.74 -31.60
C ILE A 15 -14.72 8.25 -30.16
N ARG A 16 -15.35 9.42 -29.95
CA ARG A 16 -15.48 10.01 -28.62
C ARG A 16 -16.27 9.12 -27.68
N THR A 17 -17.41 8.60 -28.12
CA THR A 17 -18.25 7.70 -27.30
C THR A 17 -17.54 6.38 -26.99
N SER A 18 -16.76 5.86 -27.94
CA SER A 18 -15.97 4.63 -27.74
C SER A 18 -14.90 4.83 -26.66
N ILE A 19 -14.16 5.95 -26.70
CA ILE A 19 -13.14 6.28 -25.68
C ILE A 19 -13.79 6.43 -24.29
N ILE A 20 -14.93 7.13 -24.20
CA ILE A 20 -15.65 7.29 -22.93
C ILE A 20 -16.09 5.93 -22.39
N THR A 21 -16.66 5.07 -23.24
CA THR A 21 -17.14 3.74 -22.84
C THR A 21 -16.00 2.85 -22.34
N LEU A 22 -14.86 2.84 -23.04
CA LEU A 22 -13.67 2.11 -22.61
C LEU A 22 -13.11 2.64 -21.29
N THR A 23 -13.10 3.95 -21.11
CA THR A 23 -12.63 4.59 -19.87
C THR A 23 -13.51 4.22 -18.68
N ILE A 24 -14.84 4.29 -18.84
CA ILE A 24 -15.79 3.88 -17.80
C ILE A 24 -15.63 2.39 -17.49
N GLY A 25 -15.54 1.54 -18.51
CA GLY A 25 -15.34 0.10 -18.34
C GLY A 25 -14.05 -0.21 -17.56
N TYR A 26 -12.96 0.49 -17.86
CA TYR A 26 -11.70 0.35 -17.13
C TYR A 26 -11.82 0.79 -15.67
N ILE A 27 -12.50 1.91 -15.39
CA ILE A 27 -12.75 2.38 -14.01
C ILE A 27 -13.58 1.35 -13.24
N VAL A 28 -14.66 0.85 -13.82
CA VAL A 28 -15.52 -0.18 -13.21
C VAL A 28 -14.72 -1.45 -12.92
N TYR A 29 -13.90 -1.92 -13.86
CA TYR A 29 -13.01 -3.06 -13.65
C TYR A 29 -12.04 -2.84 -12.48
N LYS A 30 -11.41 -1.66 -12.40
CA LYS A 30 -10.48 -1.32 -11.31
C LYS A 30 -11.19 -1.26 -9.95
N LEU A 31 -12.40 -0.70 -9.89
CA LEU A 31 -13.22 -0.64 -8.68
C LEU A 31 -13.67 -2.04 -8.24
N ALA A 32 -14.18 -2.85 -9.17
CA ALA A 32 -14.58 -4.23 -8.90
C ALA A 32 -13.40 -5.05 -8.37
N LYS A 33 -12.23 -4.94 -9.03
CA LYS A 33 -11.00 -5.60 -8.57
C LYS A 33 -10.58 -5.14 -7.18
N PHE A 34 -10.66 -3.84 -6.88
CA PHE A 34 -10.31 -3.29 -5.58
C PHE A 34 -11.20 -3.86 -4.46
N TYR A 35 -12.52 -3.85 -4.64
CA TYR A 35 -13.44 -4.40 -3.64
C TYR A 35 -13.41 -5.92 -3.56
N TYR A 36 -13.12 -6.61 -4.67
CA TYR A 36 -12.85 -8.05 -4.65
C TYR A 36 -11.64 -8.38 -3.78
N LEU A 37 -10.50 -7.72 -3.99
CA LEU A 37 -9.31 -7.91 -3.14
C LEU A 37 -9.62 -7.61 -1.67
N ARG A 38 -10.39 -6.55 -1.40
CA ARG A 38 -10.83 -6.23 -0.04
C ARG A 38 -11.59 -7.37 0.63
N SER A 39 -12.47 -8.04 -0.08
CA SER A 39 -13.27 -9.17 0.45
C SER A 39 -12.44 -10.38 0.86
N LYS A 40 -11.20 -10.50 0.37
CA LYS A 40 -10.28 -11.60 0.68
C LYS A 40 -9.37 -11.32 1.88
N LEU A 41 -9.42 -10.11 2.42
CA LEU A 41 -8.56 -9.67 3.52
C LEU A 41 -9.34 -9.62 4.85
N PRO A 42 -8.66 -9.70 6.00
CA PRO A 42 -9.28 -9.54 7.33
C PRO A 42 -10.19 -8.31 7.44
N PRO A 43 -11.20 -8.32 8.33
CA PRO A 43 -12.13 -7.20 8.50
C PRO A 43 -11.41 -5.89 8.89
N GLY A 44 -12.08 -4.76 8.74
CA GLY A 44 -11.48 -3.43 8.85
C GLY A 44 -12.33 -2.35 8.17
N PRO A 45 -12.00 -1.06 8.36
CA PRO A 45 -12.79 0.04 7.84
C PRO A 45 -12.93 0.00 6.32
N HIS A 46 -14.11 0.38 5.82
CA HIS A 46 -14.39 0.39 4.39
C HIS A 46 -13.54 1.46 3.69
N PRO A 47 -12.66 1.09 2.75
CA PRO A 47 -11.79 2.05 2.09
C PRO A 47 -12.52 2.79 0.96
N VAL A 48 -12.17 4.05 0.77
CA VAL A 48 -12.53 4.85 -0.40
C VAL A 48 -11.51 4.55 -1.50
N PRO A 49 -11.91 4.33 -2.77
CA PRO A 49 -10.96 4.11 -3.86
C PRO A 49 -9.93 5.24 -3.95
N LEU A 50 -8.68 4.90 -4.29
CA LEU A 50 -7.51 5.80 -4.39
C LEU A 50 -7.01 6.38 -3.06
N MET A 51 -7.89 6.83 -2.16
CA MET A 51 -7.50 7.41 -0.86
C MET A 51 -7.37 6.37 0.27
N GLY A 52 -8.00 5.21 0.12
CA GLY A 52 -8.03 4.18 1.14
C GLY A 52 -8.81 4.62 2.37
N ASN A 53 -8.19 4.48 3.54
CA ASN A 53 -8.76 4.87 4.83
C ASN A 53 -8.11 6.14 5.41
N LEU A 54 -7.29 6.86 4.62
CA LEU A 54 -6.60 8.07 5.08
C LEU A 54 -7.55 9.17 5.57
N LEU A 55 -8.77 9.23 5.02
CA LEU A 55 -9.81 10.17 5.43
C LEU A 55 -10.34 9.95 6.86
N LEU A 56 -9.99 8.82 7.51
CA LEU A 56 -10.32 8.59 8.91
C LEU A 56 -9.46 9.45 9.85
N PHE A 57 -8.32 9.96 9.38
CA PHE A 57 -7.45 10.83 10.15
C PHE A 57 -7.93 12.28 10.04
N LYS A 58 -8.34 12.87 11.18
CA LYS A 58 -8.48 14.32 11.26
C LYS A 58 -7.10 14.93 11.50
N SER A 59 -6.95 16.21 11.15
CA SER A 59 -5.64 16.90 11.15
C SER A 59 -4.88 16.91 12.49
N LYS A 60 -5.55 16.62 13.60
CA LYS A 60 -4.96 16.57 14.95
C LYS A 60 -4.92 15.16 15.55
N ASP A 61 -5.40 14.15 14.84
CA ASP A 61 -5.46 12.80 15.39
C ASP A 61 -4.08 12.15 15.31
N HIS A 62 -3.62 11.60 16.43
CA HIS A 62 -2.43 10.75 16.43
C HIS A 62 -2.77 9.35 15.90
N TRP A 63 -1.84 8.77 15.16
CA TRP A 63 -2.02 7.46 14.51
C TRP A 63 -2.38 6.33 15.49
N ASP A 64 -1.74 6.33 16.65
CA ASP A 64 -1.96 5.33 17.70
C ASP A 64 -3.37 5.40 18.30
N VAL A 65 -3.96 6.59 18.42
CA VAL A 65 -5.31 6.77 18.96
C VAL A 65 -6.33 6.19 17.99
N VAL A 66 -6.22 6.51 16.70
CA VAL A 66 -7.13 6.01 15.66
C VAL A 66 -7.03 4.49 15.55
N PHE A 67 -5.82 3.92 15.51
CA PHE A 67 -5.67 2.46 15.43
C PHE A 67 -6.18 1.74 16.67
N ARG A 68 -6.02 2.31 17.88
CA ARG A 68 -6.63 1.75 19.10
C ARG A 68 -8.16 1.75 19.03
N GLN A 69 -8.77 2.80 18.49
CA GLN A 69 -10.23 2.85 18.30
C GLN A 69 -10.70 1.82 17.25
N LEU A 70 -9.97 1.68 16.16
CA LEU A 70 -10.25 0.67 15.14
C LEU A 70 -10.09 -0.75 15.69
N ALA A 71 -9.08 -1.00 16.52
CA ALA A 71 -8.87 -2.30 17.16
C ALA A 71 -10.04 -2.68 18.09
N LYS A 72 -10.62 -1.72 18.82
CA LYS A 72 -11.83 -1.95 19.62
C LYS A 72 -13.03 -2.39 18.77
N LYS A 73 -13.09 -1.96 17.51
CA LYS A 73 -14.22 -2.24 16.60
C LYS A 73 -14.01 -3.49 15.74
N TYR A 74 -12.80 -3.70 15.23
CA TYR A 74 -12.50 -4.77 14.26
C TYR A 74 -11.67 -5.91 14.85
N GLY A 75 -11.23 -5.79 16.10
CA GLY A 75 -10.39 -6.78 16.77
C GLY A 75 -8.89 -6.45 16.70
N PRO A 76 -8.05 -7.30 17.31
CA PRO A 76 -6.61 -7.06 17.45
C PRO A 76 -5.84 -7.08 16.13
N VAL A 77 -6.41 -7.68 15.08
CA VAL A 77 -5.86 -7.78 13.73
C VAL A 77 -6.90 -7.34 12.73
N PHE A 78 -6.59 -6.31 11.96
CA PHE A 78 -7.51 -5.76 10.96
C PHE A 78 -6.76 -5.17 9.76
N THR A 79 -7.44 -5.02 8.64
CA THR A 79 -6.87 -4.40 7.44
C THR A 79 -7.15 -2.90 7.40
N PHE A 80 -6.12 -2.10 7.18
CA PHE A 80 -6.18 -0.67 6.92
C PHE A 80 -5.57 -0.36 5.54
N TRP A 81 -6.22 0.47 4.75
CA TRP A 81 -5.77 0.80 3.39
C TRP A 81 -5.08 2.16 3.36
N PHE A 82 -3.80 2.16 2.99
CA PHE A 82 -3.06 3.38 2.65
C PHE A 82 -3.17 3.60 1.15
N GLY A 83 -4.08 4.49 0.74
CA GLY A 83 -4.41 4.66 -0.66
C GLY A 83 -4.97 3.37 -1.27
N THR A 84 -4.27 2.80 -2.24
CA THR A 84 -4.62 1.53 -2.89
C THR A 84 -3.92 0.31 -2.28
N THR A 85 -3.07 0.50 -1.28
CA THR A 85 -2.25 -0.58 -0.70
C THR A 85 -2.82 -1.02 0.64
N PRO A 86 -3.23 -2.30 0.79
CA PRO A 86 -3.69 -2.81 2.07
C PRO A 86 -2.52 -3.06 3.02
N GLN A 87 -2.71 -2.75 4.29
CA GLN A 87 -1.79 -3.08 5.37
C GLN A 87 -2.52 -3.82 6.48
N LEU A 88 -1.86 -4.83 7.05
CA LEU A 88 -2.35 -5.57 8.19
C LEU A 88 -1.86 -4.88 9.46
N ILE A 89 -2.80 -4.39 10.27
CA ILE A 89 -2.50 -3.75 11.54
C ILE A 89 -2.64 -4.80 12.64
N ILE A 90 -1.57 -5.00 13.41
CA ILE A 90 -1.52 -5.91 14.56
C ILE A 90 -1.35 -5.05 15.81
N THR A 91 -2.32 -5.12 16.71
CA THR A 91 -2.31 -4.38 17.98
C THR A 91 -2.09 -5.29 19.20
N ASP A 92 -2.15 -6.61 19.02
CA ASP A 92 -1.83 -7.59 20.04
C ASP A 92 -0.33 -7.90 20.09
N THR A 93 0.23 -7.96 21.29
CA THR A 93 1.68 -8.10 21.49
C THR A 93 2.18 -9.51 21.18
N GLU A 94 1.39 -10.55 21.48
CA GLU A 94 1.79 -11.94 21.22
C GLU A 94 1.77 -12.21 19.71
N MET A 95 0.73 -11.77 19.01
CA MET A 95 0.65 -11.87 17.55
C MET A 95 1.76 -11.06 16.87
N ALA A 96 2.07 -9.86 17.36
CA ALA A 96 3.18 -9.06 16.82
C ALA A 96 4.51 -9.79 17.01
N ARG A 97 4.75 -10.39 18.19
CA ARG A 97 5.96 -11.18 18.45
C ARG A 97 6.07 -12.39 17.53
N GLU A 98 4.96 -13.07 17.25
CA GLU A 98 4.93 -14.18 16.29
C GLU A 98 5.24 -13.72 14.87
N ALA A 99 4.64 -12.60 14.44
CA ALA A 99 4.89 -12.00 13.13
C ALA A 99 6.38 -11.65 12.93
N PHE A 100 7.01 -11.02 13.93
CA PHE A 100 8.44 -10.66 13.87
C PHE A 100 9.40 -11.86 13.90
N ARG A 101 8.94 -13.05 14.33
CA ARG A 101 9.77 -14.26 14.34
C ARG A 101 9.79 -14.98 13.00
N LYS A 102 8.79 -14.77 12.14
CA LYS A 102 8.66 -15.47 10.86
C LYS A 102 9.40 -14.69 9.77
N ASN A 103 10.37 -15.33 9.11
CA ASN A 103 11.09 -14.73 7.98
C ASN A 103 10.17 -14.41 6.79
N ASP A 104 9.03 -15.09 6.66
CA ASP A 104 8.02 -14.81 5.62
C ASP A 104 7.44 -13.38 5.73
N MET A 105 7.55 -12.75 6.89
CA MET A 105 7.14 -11.35 7.14
C MET A 105 8.33 -10.38 7.20
N ALA A 106 9.54 -10.84 6.86
CA ALA A 106 10.75 -10.01 6.90
C ALA A 106 10.87 -9.08 5.68
N GLY A 107 9.97 -9.17 4.70
CA GLY A 107 10.01 -8.35 3.49
C GLY A 107 9.96 -6.85 3.76
N ARG A 108 10.53 -6.06 2.85
CA ARG A 108 10.46 -4.58 2.88
C ARG A 108 9.77 -4.05 1.63
N PRO A 109 8.57 -3.45 1.75
CA PRO A 109 7.90 -2.86 0.60
C PRO A 109 8.68 -1.63 0.12
N GLU A 110 8.86 -1.52 -1.19
CA GLU A 110 9.36 -0.29 -1.80
C GLU A 110 8.39 0.86 -1.48
N SER A 111 8.94 1.96 -1.00
CA SER A 111 8.18 3.14 -0.67
C SER A 111 8.99 4.37 -1.05
N TYR A 112 8.30 5.44 -1.45
CA TYR A 112 8.96 6.71 -1.78
C TYR A 112 9.85 7.21 -0.64
N PHE A 113 9.40 7.06 0.60
CA PHE A 113 10.17 7.40 1.79
C PHE A 113 11.44 6.53 1.94
N GLY A 114 11.31 5.22 1.75
CA GLY A 114 12.45 4.30 1.76
C GLY A 114 13.46 4.58 0.64
N ALA A 115 12.98 4.97 -0.55
CA ALA A 115 13.84 5.38 -1.65
C ALA A 115 14.70 6.60 -1.27
N ILE A 116 14.09 7.65 -0.73
CA ILE A 116 14.82 8.86 -0.31
C ILE A 116 15.89 8.51 0.73
N LEU A 117 15.52 7.76 1.77
CA LEU A 117 16.44 7.44 2.87
C LEU A 117 17.57 6.49 2.47
N SER A 118 17.33 5.64 1.46
CA SER A 118 18.31 4.69 0.95
C SER A 118 19.12 5.22 -0.24
N ASN A 119 18.96 6.51 -0.60
CA ASN A 119 19.51 7.10 -1.81
C ASN A 119 19.15 6.30 -3.08
N GLU A 120 17.91 5.83 -3.15
CA GLU A 120 17.30 5.03 -4.21
C GLU A 120 17.93 3.65 -4.45
N LYS A 121 18.93 3.28 -3.64
CA LYS A 121 19.71 2.05 -3.84
C LYS A 121 19.20 0.88 -3.00
N TYR A 122 18.44 1.14 -1.94
CA TYR A 122 18.00 0.11 -0.98
C TYR A 122 19.16 -0.81 -0.58
N LYS A 123 20.27 -0.19 -0.13
CA LYS A 123 21.49 -0.85 0.34
C LYS A 123 21.84 -0.42 1.76
N ASP A 124 20.85 -0.43 2.61
CA ASP A 124 20.94 -0.13 4.04
C ASP A 124 20.37 -1.29 4.89
N VAL A 125 20.35 -1.18 6.21
CA VAL A 125 19.86 -2.27 7.08
C VAL A 125 18.33 -2.21 7.30
N ALA A 126 17.71 -1.05 7.08
CA ALA A 126 16.31 -0.80 7.44
C ALA A 126 15.33 -1.05 6.29
N PHE A 127 15.65 -0.59 5.08
CA PHE A 127 14.77 -0.58 3.90
C PHE A 127 15.16 -1.61 2.83
N THR A 128 16.35 -2.20 2.89
CA THR A 128 16.73 -3.32 2.02
C THR A 128 15.86 -4.54 2.32
N ASP A 129 15.40 -5.21 1.27
CA ASP A 129 14.62 -6.43 1.42
C ASP A 129 15.42 -7.59 2.03
N TYR A 130 14.73 -8.55 2.63
CA TYR A 130 15.38 -9.68 3.27
C TYR A 130 16.11 -10.56 2.23
N GLY A 131 17.40 -10.77 2.44
CA GLY A 131 18.24 -11.57 1.55
C GLY A 131 19.73 -11.40 1.84
N HIS A 132 20.58 -11.94 0.96
CA HIS A 132 22.03 -11.98 1.17
C HIS A 132 22.66 -10.59 1.41
N THR A 133 22.19 -9.56 0.73
CA THR A 133 22.68 -8.18 0.94
C THR A 133 22.38 -7.69 2.36
N TRP A 134 21.14 -7.88 2.83
CA TRP A 134 20.75 -7.51 4.19
C TRP A 134 21.52 -8.32 5.24
N GLU A 135 21.69 -9.63 5.04
CA GLU A 135 22.46 -10.50 5.94
C GLU A 135 23.92 -10.05 6.08
N ALA A 136 24.57 -9.71 4.95
CA ALA A 136 25.95 -9.23 4.93
C ALA A 136 26.07 -7.88 5.66
N LEU A 137 25.19 -6.92 5.35
CA LEU A 137 25.18 -5.61 6.01
C LEU A 137 24.97 -5.76 7.51
N ARG A 138 23.99 -6.57 7.93
CA ARG A 138 23.70 -6.80 9.35
C ARG A 138 24.87 -7.42 10.10
N ARG A 139 25.57 -8.39 9.49
CA ARG A 139 26.74 -9.03 10.10
C ARG A 139 27.86 -8.02 10.34
N VAL A 140 28.21 -7.23 9.33
CA VAL A 140 29.27 -6.22 9.43
C VAL A 140 28.92 -5.17 10.48
N SER A 141 27.69 -4.63 10.47
CA SER A 141 27.25 -3.66 11.48
C SER A 141 27.30 -4.24 12.88
N HIS A 142 26.88 -5.50 13.06
CA HIS A 142 26.91 -6.14 14.38
C HIS A 142 28.34 -6.34 14.89
N SER A 143 29.26 -6.83 14.05
CA SER A 143 30.67 -7.00 14.40
C SER A 143 31.34 -5.65 14.75
N ALA A 144 31.06 -4.60 13.98
CA ALA A 144 31.56 -3.27 14.27
C ALA A 144 31.04 -2.74 15.63
N LEU A 145 29.75 -2.93 15.92
CA LEU A 145 29.18 -2.53 17.21
C LEU A 145 29.80 -3.28 18.38
N GLN A 146 29.99 -4.61 18.26
CA GLN A 146 30.65 -5.39 19.30
C GLN A 146 32.10 -4.96 19.54
N TYR A 147 32.81 -4.55 18.49
CA TYR A 147 34.18 -4.05 18.61
C TYR A 147 34.24 -2.69 19.33
N VAL A 148 33.26 -1.81 19.10
CA VAL A 148 33.23 -0.47 19.73
C VAL A 148 32.75 -0.52 21.18
N LEU A 149 31.89 -1.48 21.53
CA LEU A 149 31.28 -1.59 22.86
C LEU A 149 32.13 -2.39 23.87
N ASN A 150 33.20 -3.04 23.43
CA ASN A 150 34.16 -3.77 24.28
C ASN A 150 35.49 -3.02 24.31
#